data_AF-A0A6I2G3M1-F1
#
_entry.id   AF-A0A6I2G3M1-F1
#
_cell.length_a   1.000
_cell.length_b   1.000
_cell.length_c   1.000
_cell.angle_alpha   90.00
_cell.angle_beta   90.00
_cell.angle_gamma   90.00
#
_symmetry.space_group_name_H-M   'P 1'
#
loop_
_entity.id
_entity.type
_entity.pdbx_description
1 polymer ?
#
loop_
_entity_poly.entity_id
_entity_poly.type
_entity_poly.pdbx_seq_one_letter_code
_entity_poly.pdbx_strand_id
1 'polypeptide(L)'
;MKTMRWSVGLAAAACAVTLLSGCSEIKTAVNQGGDTKCSDYLTQDADTQRITITKFIKQQTGNQNEPSGTNVDIGMASVQTLCQIQANGDTPIKNADIAGIFIKK
;
A
#
# COMPACT_ATOMS: atom_id res chain seq x y z
N MET A 1 -8.19 35.29 41.66
CA MET A 1 -8.96 34.12 42.11
C MET A 1 -10.45 34.42 41.95
N LYS A 2 -11.07 33.93 40.87
CA LYS A 2 -12.53 33.88 40.70
C LYS A 2 -12.85 32.51 40.14
N THR A 3 -13.57 31.74 40.94
CA THR A 3 -14.03 30.39 40.67
C THR A 3 -15.16 30.44 39.64
N MET A 4 -15.01 29.69 38.53
CA MET A 4 -16.11 29.37 37.63
C MET A 4 -16.23 27.85 37.57
N ARG A 5 -17.12 27.31 38.40
CA ARG A 5 -17.58 25.93 38.32
C ARG A 5 -18.75 25.91 37.32
N TRP A 6 -18.50 25.45 36.10
CA TRP A 6 -19.55 25.12 35.14
C TRP A 6 -19.45 23.63 34.81
N SER A 7 -20.45 22.87 35.26
CA SER A 7 -20.64 21.45 34.98
C SER A 7 -21.70 21.31 33.89
N VAL A 8 -21.26 20.99 32.67
CA VAL A 8 -22.07 20.49 31.53
C VAL A 8 -21.04 19.73 30.70
N GLY A 9 -21.09 18.43 30.48
CA GLY A 9 -22.20 17.60 30.01
C GLY A 9 -21.57 16.71 28.93
N LEU A 10 -21.76 15.40 29.06
CA LEU A 10 -21.21 14.37 28.18
C LEU A 10 -21.64 14.61 26.73
N ALA A 11 -20.75 15.16 25.90
CA ALA A 11 -20.95 15.25 24.45
C ALA A 11 -19.91 14.35 23.78
N ALA A 12 -20.27 13.08 23.62
CA ALA A 12 -19.62 12.19 22.66
C ALA A 12 -19.86 12.78 21.27
N ALA A 13 -18.96 13.67 20.84
CA ALA A 13 -18.89 14.10 19.46
C ALA A 13 -18.41 12.89 18.65
N ALA A 14 -19.36 12.17 18.05
CA ALA A 14 -19.10 11.27 16.96
C ALA A 14 -18.41 12.09 15.85
N CYS A 15 -17.09 12.00 15.78
CA CYS A 15 -16.33 12.45 14.63
C CYS A 15 -16.74 11.56 13.47
N ALA A 16 -17.77 11.97 12.72
CA ALA A 16 -18.06 11.47 11.40
C ALA A 16 -16.88 11.86 10.51
N VAL A 17 -15.87 10.98 10.45
CA VAL A 17 -14.69 11.20 9.62
C VAL A 17 -15.13 11.03 8.17
N THR A 18 -15.26 12.15 7.46
CA THR A 18 -15.42 12.20 6.02
C THR A 18 -14.13 11.70 5.37
N LEU A 19 -13.93 10.38 5.27
CA LEU A 19 -12.72 9.74 4.72
C LEU A 19 -12.87 9.19 3.30
N LEU A 20 -13.86 9.64 2.54
CA LEU A 20 -14.08 9.08 1.19
C LEU A 20 -12.97 9.45 0.18
N SER A 21 -12.14 10.46 0.46
CA SER A 21 -10.88 10.72 -0.26
C SER A 21 -9.63 10.15 0.44
N GLY A 22 -9.76 9.70 1.69
CA GLY A 22 -8.64 9.20 2.51
C GLY A 22 -8.41 7.70 2.43
N CYS A 23 -9.30 6.92 1.81
CA CYS A 23 -9.11 5.47 1.71
C CYS A 23 -7.86 5.09 0.91
N SER A 24 -7.53 5.79 -0.18
CA SER A 24 -6.34 5.47 -1.00
C SER A 24 -5.03 5.88 -0.31
N GLU A 25 -5.01 7.01 0.39
CA GLU A 25 -3.84 7.47 1.14
C GLU A 25 -3.60 6.60 2.39
N ILE A 26 -4.67 6.24 3.12
CA ILE A 26 -4.58 5.30 4.25
C ILE A 26 -4.14 3.93 3.75
N LYS A 27 -4.76 3.40 2.68
CA LYS A 27 -4.33 2.15 2.04
C LYS A 27 -2.86 2.21 1.68
N THR A 28 -2.39 3.28 1.03
CA THR A 28 -0.96 3.46 0.68
C THR A 28 -0.05 3.52 1.90
N ALA A 29 -0.48 4.19 2.98
CA ALA A 29 0.27 4.31 4.22
C ALA A 29 0.44 2.96 4.92
N VAL A 30 -0.62 2.14 4.99
CA VAL A 30 -0.58 0.81 5.63
C VAL A 30 -0.12 -0.32 4.68
N ASN A 31 -0.12 -0.10 3.37
CA ASN A 31 0.30 -1.10 2.39
C ASN A 31 1.77 -1.47 2.61
N GLN A 32 2.11 -2.75 2.53
CA GLN A 32 3.46 -3.22 2.83
C GLN A 32 4.43 -3.05 1.63
N GLY A 33 3.92 -2.75 0.43
CA GLY A 33 4.69 -2.60 -0.79
C GLY A 33 5.40 -3.90 -1.12
N GLY A 34 6.73 -3.86 -1.18
CA GLY A 34 7.56 -5.05 -1.41
C GLY A 34 7.48 -6.11 -0.31
N ASP A 35 7.06 -5.75 0.91
CA ASP A 35 6.87 -6.71 2.00
C ASP A 35 5.54 -7.46 1.95
N THR A 36 4.63 -7.10 1.03
CA THR A 36 3.39 -7.85 0.81
C THR A 36 3.71 -9.28 0.39
N LYS A 37 3.05 -10.25 1.04
CA LYS A 37 3.17 -11.68 0.69
C LYS A 37 2.43 -11.99 -0.61
N CYS A 38 2.91 -12.97 -1.35
CA CYS A 38 2.22 -13.43 -2.56
C CYS A 38 0.79 -13.92 -2.32
N SER A 39 0.53 -14.60 -1.19
CA SER A 39 -0.84 -14.98 -0.80
C SER A 39 -1.76 -13.76 -0.67
N ASP A 40 -1.24 -12.69 -0.08
CA ASP A 40 -2.03 -11.49 0.21
C ASP A 40 -2.26 -10.69 -1.07
N TYR A 41 -1.22 -10.55 -1.91
CA TYR A 41 -1.30 -9.85 -3.20
C TYR A 41 -2.37 -10.44 -4.14
N LEU A 42 -2.46 -11.78 -4.20
CA LEU A 42 -3.42 -12.47 -5.06
C LEU A 42 -4.89 -12.28 -4.62
N THR A 43 -5.11 -11.84 -3.38
CA THR A 43 -6.45 -11.54 -2.84
C THR A 43 -6.84 -10.07 -2.93
N GLN A 44 -5.90 -9.20 -3.31
CA GLN A 44 -6.16 -7.77 -3.48
C GLN A 44 -6.99 -7.51 -4.73
N ASP A 45 -7.86 -6.50 -4.66
CA ASP A 45 -8.45 -5.90 -5.86
C ASP A 45 -7.38 -5.17 -6.69
N ALA A 46 -7.67 -4.93 -7.98
CA ALA A 46 -6.72 -4.36 -8.93
C ALA A 46 -6.18 -2.97 -8.51
N ASP A 47 -7.00 -2.14 -7.86
CA ASP A 47 -6.57 -0.82 -7.39
C ASP A 47 -5.60 -0.97 -6.21
N THR A 48 -5.89 -1.88 -5.28
CA THR A 48 -5.00 -2.19 -4.16
C THR A 48 -3.68 -2.81 -4.65
N GLN A 49 -3.72 -3.68 -5.66
CA GLN A 49 -2.52 -4.19 -6.31
C GLN A 49 -1.68 -3.07 -6.93
N ARG A 50 -2.31 -2.11 -7.62
CA ARG A 50 -1.63 -0.94 -8.19
C ARG A 50 -0.89 -0.14 -7.13
N ILE A 51 -1.55 0.12 -5.98
CA ILE A 51 -0.95 0.81 -4.84
C ILE A 51 0.25 0.03 -4.28
N THR A 52 0.12 -1.29 -4.12
CA THR A 52 1.21 -2.18 -3.66
C THR A 52 2.43 -2.06 -4.57
N ILE A 53 2.21 -2.15 -5.89
CA ILE A 53 3.30 -2.10 -6.88
C ILE A 53 3.92 -0.71 -6.97
N THR A 54 3.12 0.36 -6.96
CA THR A 54 3.66 1.73 -6.89
C THR A 54 4.57 1.89 -5.67
N LYS A 55 4.13 1.45 -4.48
CA LYS A 55 4.94 1.53 -3.26
C LYS A 55 6.21 0.68 -3.36
N PHE A 56 6.11 -0.53 -3.89
CA PHE A 56 7.25 -1.41 -4.13
C PHE A 56 8.28 -0.77 -5.07
N ILE A 57 7.87 -0.18 -6.19
CA ILE A 57 8.78 0.49 -7.14
C ILE A 57 9.50 1.65 -6.45
N LYS A 58 8.79 2.46 -5.66
CA LYS A 58 9.40 3.57 -4.89
C LYS A 58 10.41 3.06 -3.86
N GLN A 59 10.11 1.96 -3.16
CA GLN A 59 11.02 1.32 -2.21
C GLN A 59 12.30 0.80 -2.90
N GLN A 60 12.17 0.11 -4.04
CA GLN A 60 13.32 -0.45 -4.76
C GLN A 60 14.22 0.62 -5.37
N THR A 61 13.61 1.69 -5.89
CA THR A 61 14.36 2.77 -6.56
C THR A 61 14.87 3.83 -5.60
N GLY A 62 14.36 3.86 -4.36
CA GLY A 62 14.59 4.96 -3.41
C GLY A 62 13.98 6.30 -3.86
N ASN A 63 13.15 6.29 -4.91
CA ASN A 63 12.59 7.48 -5.53
C ASN A 63 11.14 7.69 -5.06
N GLN A 64 10.83 8.88 -4.57
CA GLN A 64 9.48 9.21 -4.07
C GLN A 64 8.53 9.71 -5.18
N ASN A 65 9.08 10.03 -6.35
CA ASN A 65 8.29 10.44 -7.51
C ASN A 65 7.38 9.30 -7.97
N GLU A 66 6.25 9.66 -8.53
CA GLU A 66 5.30 8.68 -9.06
C GLU A 66 5.94 7.93 -10.25
N PRO A 67 6.00 6.59 -10.23
CA PRO A 67 6.45 5.81 -11.37
C PRO A 67 5.50 5.99 -12.56
N SER A 68 6.01 5.80 -13.78
CA SER A 68 5.14 5.81 -14.96
C SER A 68 4.08 4.70 -14.88
N GLY A 69 2.90 4.96 -15.43
CA GLY A 69 1.81 3.97 -15.45
C GLY A 69 2.25 2.63 -16.06
N THR A 70 3.04 2.67 -17.14
CA THR A 70 3.62 1.49 -17.78
C THR A 70 4.51 0.67 -16.83
N ASN A 71 5.34 1.32 -16.00
CA ASN A 71 6.19 0.61 -15.05
C ASN A 71 5.34 -0.09 -13.97
N VAL A 72 4.26 0.54 -13.54
CA VAL A 72 3.31 -0.05 -12.59
C VAL A 72 2.60 -1.25 -13.21
N ASP A 73 2.11 -1.14 -14.44
CA ASP A 73 1.39 -2.22 -15.13
C ASP A 73 2.30 -3.44 -15.38
N ILE A 74 3.54 -3.19 -15.84
CA ILE A 74 4.56 -4.24 -15.99
C ILE A 74 4.84 -4.90 -14.63
N GLY A 75 4.93 -4.10 -13.57
CA GLY A 75 5.12 -4.61 -12.22
C GLY A 75 3.98 -5.50 -11.73
N MET A 76 2.74 -5.07 -11.95
CA MET A 76 1.56 -5.87 -11.62
C MET A 76 1.60 -7.22 -12.34
N ALA A 77 1.83 -7.22 -13.66
CA ALA A 77 1.91 -8.45 -14.44
C ALA A 77 3.03 -9.40 -13.97
N SER A 78 4.21 -8.82 -13.66
CA SER A 78 5.38 -9.59 -13.21
C SER A 78 5.15 -10.22 -11.85
N VAL A 79 4.63 -9.45 -10.90
CA VAL A 79 4.31 -9.92 -9.54
C VAL A 79 3.17 -10.94 -9.57
N GLN A 80 2.12 -10.69 -10.35
CA GLN A 80 1.04 -11.65 -10.55
C GLN A 80 1.57 -13.00 -11.04
N THR A 81 2.42 -12.99 -12.06
CA THR A 81 3.03 -14.21 -12.61
C THR A 81 3.88 -14.92 -11.56
N LEU A 82 4.77 -14.18 -10.88
CA LEU A 82 5.62 -14.72 -9.82
C LEU A 82 4.81 -15.36 -8.69
N CYS A 83 3.78 -14.69 -8.22
CA CYS A 83 2.96 -15.19 -7.12
C CYS A 83 2.08 -16.38 -7.53
N GLN A 84 1.73 -16.52 -8.81
CA GLN A 84 1.03 -17.70 -9.31
C GLN A 84 1.92 -18.93 -9.44
N ILE A 85 3.22 -18.76 -9.73
CA ILE A 85 4.16 -19.88 -9.89
C ILE A 85 4.87 -20.27 -8.59
N GLN A 86 5.01 -19.34 -7.64
CA GLN A 86 5.64 -19.60 -6.35
C GLN A 86 4.78 -20.54 -5.50
N ALA A 87 5.33 -21.69 -5.12
CA ALA A 87 4.65 -22.64 -4.23
C ALA A 87 4.51 -22.11 -2.78
N ASN A 88 5.38 -21.17 -2.38
CA ASN A 88 5.34 -20.55 -1.06
C ASN A 88 4.64 -19.18 -1.10
N GLY A 89 3.37 -19.15 -0.68
CA GLY A 89 2.57 -17.93 -0.60
C GLY A 89 3.11 -16.89 0.38
N ASP A 90 3.93 -17.28 1.37
CA ASP A 90 4.55 -16.37 2.33
C ASP A 90 5.73 -15.59 1.76
N THR A 91 6.13 -15.86 0.51
CA THR A 91 7.21 -15.12 -0.16
C THR A 91 6.83 -13.64 -0.28
N PRO A 92 7.62 -12.71 0.29
CA PRO A 92 7.44 -11.28 0.05
C PRO A 92 7.74 -10.93 -1.40
N ILE A 93 6.95 -10.04 -2.00
CA ILE A 93 7.08 -9.65 -3.40
C ILE A 93 8.45 -9.05 -3.73
N LYS A 94 9.11 -8.35 -2.80
CA LYS A 94 10.46 -7.79 -3.00
C LYS A 94 11.54 -8.85 -3.20
N ASN A 95 11.30 -10.06 -2.72
CA ASN A 95 12.21 -11.20 -2.86
C ASN A 95 11.89 -12.02 -4.12
N ALA A 96 10.76 -11.75 -4.77
CA ALA A 96 10.56 -12.24 -6.11
C ALA A 96 11.64 -11.55 -6.98
N ASP A 97 12.36 -12.29 -7.81
CA ASP A 97 13.49 -11.80 -8.59
C ASP A 97 13.02 -10.92 -9.77
N ILE A 98 12.43 -9.78 -9.43
CA ILE A 98 11.96 -8.72 -10.35
C ILE A 98 12.97 -7.58 -10.45
N ALA A 99 14.12 -7.71 -9.77
CA ALA A 99 15.19 -6.72 -9.81
C ALA A 99 15.62 -6.42 -11.26
N GLY A 100 15.64 -7.41 -12.15
CA GLY A 100 15.96 -7.20 -13.57
C GLY A 100 14.94 -6.37 -14.37
N ILE A 101 13.70 -6.23 -13.88
CA ILE A 101 12.65 -5.43 -14.54
C ILE A 101 12.74 -3.96 -14.14
N PHE A 102 13.08 -3.68 -12.88
CA PHE A 102 13.08 -2.31 -12.34
C PHE A 102 14.47 -1.68 -12.20
N ILE A 103 15.50 -2.50 -12.08
CA ILE A 103 16.88 -2.08 -11.95
C ILE A 103 17.62 -2.65 -13.15
N LYS A 104 17.83 -1.80 -14.18
CA LYS A 104 18.89 -2.10 -15.16
C LYS A 104 20.21 -2.12 -14.40
N LYS A 105 20.81 -3.30 -14.27
CA LYS A 105 22.27 -3.38 -14.09
C LYS A 105 22.93 -3.37 -15.46
#